data_AF-A0A1M7A2N8-F1
#
_entry.id   AF-A0A1M7A2N8-F1
#
_cell.length_a   1.000
_cell.length_b   1.000
_cell.length_c   1.000
_cell.angle_alpha   90.00
_cell.angle_beta   90.00
_cell.angle_gamma   90.00
#
_symmetry.space_group_name_H-M   'P 1'
#
loop_
_entity.id
_entity.type
_entity.pdbx_description
1 polymer ?
#
loop_
_entity_poly.entity_id
_entity_poly.type
_entity_poly.pdbx_seq_one_letter_code
_entity_poly.pdbx_strand_id
1 'polypeptide(L)'
;MEINRKYEEIFSEMIKKEEISKKLDDNLPDEFLPASTMILNFNYTCTVEQYLTYFLPNMREVIKVNYIHGQLNNPENPLIFGFGDDYDRNYEELEESPMNELKEHLKSFWYFRTENYHNLIKFIEADDYQVYIMGHSCGQSDKTMLKMIFEHPQCKAIKIYYHQKNKYENDFKKLTYEIARHFSNKLKMRELITPLKKCMPLPQANVINHYKKVK
;
A
#
# COMPACT_ATOMS: atom_id res chain seq x y z
N MET A 1 -2.67 12.03 19.47
CA MET A 1 -1.99 13.28 19.04
C MET A 1 -0.56 13.00 18.56
N GLU A 2 0.31 12.38 19.36
CA GLU A 2 1.71 12.09 18.94
C GLU A 2 1.81 11.13 17.74
N ILE A 3 0.96 10.09 17.69
CA ILE A 3 0.99 9.13 16.58
C ILE A 3 0.59 9.74 15.23
N ASN A 4 -0.42 10.62 15.21
CA ASN A 4 -0.90 11.23 13.96
C ASN A 4 0.19 12.10 13.32
N ARG A 5 0.97 12.82 14.14
CA ARG A 5 2.12 13.59 13.67
C ARG A 5 3.21 12.68 13.04
N LYS A 6 3.45 11.49 13.59
CA LYS A 6 4.39 10.54 13.00
C LYS A 6 3.91 10.02 11.64
N TYR A 7 2.60 9.81 11.46
CA TYR A 7 2.03 9.48 10.15
C TYR A 7 2.11 10.68 9.18
N GLU A 8 1.95 11.90 9.69
CA GLU A 8 2.14 13.12 8.90
C GLU A 8 3.55 13.23 8.32
N GLU A 9 4.56 12.96 9.15
CA GLU A 9 5.96 12.91 8.73
C GLU A 9 6.19 11.86 7.64
N ILE A 10 5.55 10.69 7.72
CA ILE A 10 5.69 9.62 6.73
C ILE A 10 5.01 9.97 5.39
N PHE A 11 3.77 10.47 5.40
CA PHE A 11 3.06 10.77 4.14
C PHE A 11 3.64 11.99 3.41
N SER A 12 4.44 12.79 4.11
CA SER A 12 5.11 13.98 3.59
C SER A 12 6.63 13.76 3.43
N GLU A 13 7.09 12.52 3.57
CA GLU A 13 8.49 12.18 3.48
C GLU A 13 9.02 12.44 2.06
N MET A 14 10.20 13.05 1.97
CA MET A 14 10.90 13.20 0.69
C MET A 14 11.37 11.84 0.18
N ILE A 15 11.31 11.67 -1.14
CA ILE A 15 11.94 10.53 -1.81
C ILE A 15 13.45 10.76 -1.79
N LYS A 16 14.19 9.75 -1.32
CA LYS A 16 15.65 9.78 -1.26
C LYS A 16 16.24 8.93 -2.37
N LYS A 17 17.14 9.49 -3.18
CA LYS A 17 17.82 8.74 -4.26
C LYS A 17 18.49 7.48 -3.74
N GLU A 18 19.07 7.53 -2.55
CA GLU A 18 19.75 6.37 -1.97
C GLU A 18 18.81 5.17 -1.70
N GLU A 19 17.50 5.38 -1.57
CA GLU A 19 16.53 4.29 -1.37
C GLU A 19 16.18 3.54 -2.65
N ILE A 20 16.58 4.09 -3.80
CA ILE A 20 16.27 3.61 -5.14
C ILE A 20 17.54 2.98 -5.75
N SER A 21 17.45 1.72 -6.15
CA SER A 21 18.57 1.00 -6.78
C SER A 21 18.75 1.32 -8.26
N LYS A 22 17.66 1.74 -8.92
CA LYS A 22 17.64 2.08 -10.35
C LYS A 22 18.31 3.42 -10.58
N LYS A 23 18.98 3.57 -11.72
CA LYS A 23 19.52 4.86 -12.13
C LYS A 23 18.37 5.86 -12.32
N LEU A 24 18.43 6.96 -11.59
CA LEU A 24 17.55 8.12 -11.75
C LEU A 24 18.25 9.17 -12.62
N ASP A 25 17.51 10.21 -13.02
CA ASP A 25 18.12 11.38 -13.66
C ASP A 25 19.23 11.95 -12.76
N ASP A 26 20.41 12.16 -13.35
CA ASP A 26 21.58 12.69 -12.66
C ASP A 26 21.31 14.13 -12.16
N ASN A 27 20.36 14.85 -12.77
CA ASN A 27 19.95 16.22 -12.39
C ASN A 27 18.97 16.29 -11.20
N LEU A 28 18.35 15.18 -10.80
CA LEU A 28 17.48 15.19 -9.62
C LEU A 28 18.31 15.51 -8.36
N PRO A 29 17.78 16.20 -7.35
CA PRO A 29 18.47 16.34 -6.07
C PRO A 29 18.48 15.00 -5.30
N ASP A 30 19.38 14.87 -4.31
CA ASP A 30 19.49 13.64 -3.50
C ASP A 30 18.20 13.33 -2.71
N GLU A 31 17.45 14.37 -2.34
CA GLU A 31 16.13 14.29 -1.72
C GLU A 31 15.17 15.25 -2.42
N PHE A 32 13.96 14.80 -2.73
CA PHE A 32 12.93 15.61 -3.36
C PHE A 32 11.52 15.24 -2.88
N LEU A 33 10.62 16.22 -2.92
CA LEU A 33 9.20 15.98 -2.66
C LEU A 33 8.53 15.34 -3.89
N PRO A 34 7.65 14.35 -3.69
CA PRO A 34 6.82 13.85 -4.78
C PRO A 34 5.85 14.94 -5.24
N ALA A 35 5.59 15.00 -6.55
CA ALA A 35 4.59 15.92 -7.11
C ALA A 35 3.16 15.57 -6.67
N SER A 36 2.90 14.29 -6.37
CA SER A 36 1.63 13.82 -5.82
C SER A 36 1.82 12.52 -5.04
N THR A 37 0.95 12.29 -4.06
CA THR A 37 0.96 11.08 -3.22
C THR A 37 -0.43 10.45 -3.24
N MET A 38 -0.51 9.15 -3.52
CA MET A 38 -1.74 8.38 -3.39
C MET A 38 -1.66 7.42 -2.21
N ILE A 39 -2.62 7.54 -1.28
CA ILE A 39 -2.85 6.53 -0.24
C ILE A 39 -3.86 5.53 -0.78
N LEU A 40 -3.38 4.37 -1.20
CA LEU A 40 -4.23 3.26 -1.62
C LEU A 40 -4.73 2.50 -0.38
N ASN A 41 -5.96 2.78 0.05
CA ASN A 41 -6.53 2.19 1.26
C ASN A 41 -7.29 0.90 0.93
N PHE A 42 -6.76 -0.23 1.42
CA PHE A 42 -7.39 -1.55 1.32
C PHE A 42 -8.39 -1.83 2.46
N ASN A 43 -8.43 -0.97 3.49
CA ASN A 43 -9.38 -1.10 4.60
C ASN A 43 -10.73 -0.51 4.21
N TYR A 44 -11.80 -1.13 4.72
CA TYR A 44 -13.17 -0.65 4.56
C TYR A 44 -13.50 0.53 5.50
N THR A 45 -12.62 0.84 6.46
CA THR A 45 -12.78 1.92 7.45
C THR A 45 -12.04 3.19 7.05
N CYS A 46 -12.59 4.34 7.46
CA CYS A 46 -12.03 5.67 7.25
C CYS A 46 -10.95 6.03 8.29
N THR A 47 -10.00 5.13 8.52
CA THR A 47 -8.92 5.35 9.51
C THR A 47 -7.90 6.37 9.01
N VAL A 48 -7.70 6.44 7.69
CA VAL A 48 -6.71 7.31 7.06
C VAL A 48 -7.01 8.79 7.32
N GLU A 49 -8.28 9.18 7.30
CA GLU A 49 -8.73 10.56 7.54
C GLU A 49 -8.34 11.04 8.93
N GLN A 50 -8.27 10.15 9.92
CA GLN A 50 -7.86 10.50 11.28
C GLN A 50 -6.39 10.95 11.33
N TYR A 51 -5.55 10.40 10.45
CA TYR A 51 -4.17 10.82 10.29
C TYR A 51 -4.09 12.14 9.50
N LEU A 52 -4.91 12.28 8.46
CA LEU A 52 -4.93 13.47 7.59
C LEU A 52 -5.54 14.72 8.24
N THR A 53 -6.26 14.57 9.36
CA THR A 53 -6.95 15.68 10.03
C THR A 53 -6.00 16.79 10.50
N TYR A 54 -4.73 16.48 10.71
CA TYR A 54 -3.72 17.44 11.22
C TYR A 54 -2.86 18.08 10.13
N PHE A 55 -3.02 17.65 8.87
CA PHE A 55 -2.22 18.15 7.75
C PHE A 55 -2.57 19.60 7.42
N LEU A 56 -1.56 20.39 7.06
CA LEU A 56 -1.74 21.71 6.46
C LEU A 56 -2.59 21.60 5.18
N PRO A 57 -3.47 22.59 4.89
CA PRO A 57 -4.36 22.55 3.72
C PRO A 57 -3.65 22.26 2.40
N ASN A 58 -2.50 22.89 2.14
CA ASN A 58 -1.73 22.72 0.91
C ASN A 58 -1.21 21.28 0.72
N MET A 59 -0.94 20.56 1.82
CA MET A 59 -0.49 19.16 1.75
C MET A 59 -1.64 18.20 1.45
N ARG A 60 -2.88 18.58 1.77
CA ARG A 60 -4.08 17.79 1.43
C ARG A 60 -4.40 17.83 -0.07
N GLU A 61 -3.94 18.85 -0.80
CA GLU A 61 -4.13 18.93 -2.25
C GLU A 61 -3.22 17.95 -3.01
N VAL A 62 -2.05 17.64 -2.41
CA VAL A 62 -1.05 16.73 -2.98
C VAL A 62 -1.35 15.25 -2.66
N ILE A 63 -2.00 15.00 -1.51
CA ILE A 63 -2.31 13.65 -1.02
C ILE A 63 -3.75 13.28 -1.36
N LYS A 64 -3.93 12.22 -2.15
CA LYS A 64 -5.26 11.67 -2.49
C LYS A 64 -5.44 10.30 -1.83
N VAL A 65 -6.59 10.08 -1.20
CA VAL A 65 -6.95 8.75 -0.64
C VAL A 65 -7.81 8.02 -1.65
N ASN A 66 -7.40 6.80 -2.01
CA ASN A 66 -8.13 5.93 -2.92
C ASN A 66 -8.65 4.71 -2.16
N TYR A 67 -9.97 4.63 -2.01
CA TYR A 67 -10.67 3.57 -1.28
C TYR A 67 -10.99 2.40 -2.19
N ILE A 68 -9.97 1.58 -2.47
CA ILE A 68 -10.07 0.62 -3.55
C ILE A 68 -11.12 -0.47 -3.33
N HIS A 69 -11.42 -0.81 -2.07
CA HIS A 69 -12.44 -1.79 -1.72
C HIS A 69 -13.80 -1.18 -1.31
N GLY A 70 -14.02 0.09 -1.59
CA GLY A 70 -15.20 0.79 -1.09
C GLY A 70 -15.05 1.32 0.34
N GLN A 71 -16.09 2.02 0.79
CA GLN A 71 -16.17 2.65 2.09
C GLN A 71 -17.43 2.22 2.82
N LEU A 72 -17.31 2.03 4.14
CA LEU A 72 -18.48 1.80 4.98
C LEU A 72 -19.42 3.00 4.91
N ASN A 73 -20.71 2.74 4.70
CA ASN A 73 -21.77 3.75 4.62
C ASN A 73 -21.62 4.76 3.46
N ASN A 74 -20.92 4.40 2.37
CA ASN A 74 -20.86 5.22 1.16
C ASN A 74 -21.59 4.54 -0.02
N PRO A 75 -22.79 5.00 -0.40
CA PRO A 75 -23.54 4.44 -1.52
C PRO A 75 -22.83 4.61 -2.88
N GLU A 76 -22.04 5.67 -3.06
CA GLU A 76 -21.29 5.96 -4.30
C GLU A 76 -20.02 5.12 -4.42
N ASN A 77 -19.52 4.59 -3.29
CA ASN A 77 -18.36 3.72 -3.24
C ASN A 77 -18.64 2.51 -2.34
N PRO A 78 -19.54 1.61 -2.76
CA PRO A 78 -20.01 0.50 -1.93
C PRO A 78 -18.88 -0.51 -1.68
N LEU A 79 -19.00 -1.26 -0.59
CA LEU A 79 -18.03 -2.28 -0.20
C LEU A 79 -17.88 -3.35 -1.30
N ILE A 80 -16.64 -3.63 -1.65
CA ILE A 80 -16.27 -4.67 -2.63
C ILE A 80 -15.73 -5.88 -1.87
N PHE A 81 -16.51 -6.95 -1.85
CA PHE A 81 -16.11 -8.26 -1.33
C PHE A 81 -15.73 -9.19 -2.47
N GLY A 82 -14.95 -10.23 -2.17
CA GLY A 82 -14.63 -11.27 -3.15
C GLY A 82 -13.15 -11.65 -3.22
N PHE A 83 -12.84 -12.49 -4.20
CA PHE A 83 -11.51 -12.97 -4.52
C PHE A 83 -10.83 -12.01 -5.51
N GLY A 84 -9.55 -11.71 -5.26
CA GLY A 84 -8.75 -10.75 -6.03
C GLY A 84 -7.39 -11.31 -6.42
N ASP A 85 -7.31 -12.60 -6.73
CA ASP A 85 -6.11 -13.24 -7.25
C ASP A 85 -6.43 -13.92 -8.59
N ASP A 86 -6.37 -13.14 -9.67
CA ASP A 86 -6.69 -13.64 -11.02
C ASP A 86 -5.62 -14.62 -11.55
N TYR A 87 -4.53 -14.85 -10.78
CA TYR A 87 -3.46 -15.78 -11.12
C TYR A 87 -3.51 -17.08 -10.30
N ASP A 88 -4.54 -17.27 -9.47
CA ASP A 88 -4.78 -18.55 -8.80
C ASP A 88 -5.33 -19.57 -9.80
N ARG A 89 -4.93 -20.84 -9.72
CA ARG A 89 -5.45 -21.90 -10.59
C ARG A 89 -6.96 -22.08 -10.41
N ASN A 90 -7.46 -21.81 -9.21
CA ASN A 90 -8.89 -21.86 -8.93
C ASN A 90 -9.65 -20.69 -9.58
N TYR A 91 -8.97 -19.64 -10.05
CA TYR A 91 -9.61 -18.52 -10.73
C TYR A 91 -10.17 -18.93 -12.09
N GLU A 92 -9.36 -19.62 -12.91
CA GLU A 92 -9.78 -20.14 -14.20
C GLU A 92 -11.01 -21.06 -14.04
N GLU A 93 -11.00 -21.93 -13.01
CA GLU A 93 -12.14 -22.80 -12.69
C GLU A 93 -13.40 -22.01 -12.26
N LEU A 94 -13.25 -20.90 -11.52
CA LEU A 94 -14.36 -20.03 -11.11
C LEU A 94 -14.90 -19.20 -12.29
N GLU A 95 -14.04 -18.72 -13.18
CA GLU A 95 -14.40 -17.95 -14.37
C GLU A 95 -15.12 -18.83 -15.41
N GLU A 96 -14.68 -20.07 -15.59
CA GLU A 96 -15.30 -21.04 -16.50
C GLU A 96 -16.58 -21.67 -15.93
N SER A 97 -16.84 -21.51 -14.63
CA SER A 97 -18.03 -22.07 -13.98
C SER A 97 -19.32 -21.59 -14.66
N PRO A 98 -20.30 -22.48 -14.95
CA PRO A 98 -21.59 -22.08 -15.51
C PRO A 98 -22.50 -21.40 -14.45
N MET A 99 -22.13 -21.42 -13.17
CA MET A 99 -22.89 -20.77 -12.10
C MET A 99 -22.49 -19.30 -11.99
N ASN A 100 -23.35 -18.41 -12.49
CA ASN A 100 -23.13 -16.95 -12.44
C ASN A 100 -22.91 -16.41 -11.02
N GLU A 101 -23.52 -17.03 -10.02
CA GLU A 101 -23.38 -16.68 -8.59
C GLU A 101 -21.91 -16.76 -8.10
N LEU A 102 -21.11 -17.68 -8.64
CA LEU A 102 -19.69 -17.79 -8.28
C LEU A 102 -18.85 -16.67 -8.91
N LYS A 103 -19.25 -16.16 -10.07
CA LYS A 103 -18.60 -15.04 -10.76
C LYS A 103 -18.88 -13.70 -10.08
N GLU A 104 -20.01 -13.58 -9.37
CA GLU A 104 -20.32 -12.40 -8.55
C GLU A 104 -19.33 -12.20 -7.39
N HIS A 105 -18.51 -13.21 -7.06
CA HIS A 105 -17.47 -13.10 -6.03
C HIS A 105 -16.10 -12.69 -6.58
N LEU A 106 -15.98 -12.34 -7.86
CA LEU A 106 -14.73 -11.84 -8.46
C LEU A 106 -14.65 -10.31 -8.34
N LYS A 107 -13.64 -9.81 -7.63
CA LYS A 107 -13.47 -8.36 -7.38
C LYS A 107 -13.27 -7.54 -8.64
N SER A 108 -12.64 -8.14 -9.67
CA SER A 108 -12.34 -7.51 -10.96
C SER A 108 -13.55 -6.80 -11.56
N PHE A 109 -14.74 -7.43 -11.53
CA PHE A 109 -15.97 -6.82 -12.06
C PHE A 109 -16.50 -5.69 -11.18
N TRP A 110 -16.39 -5.81 -9.86
CA TRP A 110 -16.85 -4.77 -8.92
C TRP A 110 -16.02 -3.50 -9.02
N TYR A 111 -14.73 -3.61 -9.36
CA TYR A 111 -13.86 -2.44 -9.53
C TYR A 111 -14.33 -1.51 -10.66
N PHE A 112 -15.09 -1.99 -11.66
CA PHE A 112 -15.65 -1.15 -12.72
C PHE A 112 -16.85 -0.30 -12.29
N ARG A 113 -17.40 -0.52 -11.09
CA ARG A 113 -18.54 0.25 -10.59
C ARG A 113 -18.15 1.66 -10.12
N THR A 114 -16.87 1.90 -9.89
CA THR A 114 -16.34 3.19 -9.42
C THR A 114 -15.09 3.57 -10.22
N GLU A 115 -14.66 4.82 -10.12
CA GLU A 115 -13.44 5.27 -10.79
C GLU A 115 -12.15 4.91 -10.04
N ASN A 116 -12.25 4.29 -8.86
CA ASN A 116 -11.11 4.07 -7.96
C ASN A 116 -9.97 3.27 -8.61
N TYR A 117 -10.30 2.20 -9.33
CA TYR A 117 -9.30 1.40 -10.05
C TYR A 117 -8.69 2.19 -11.22
N HIS A 118 -9.51 2.90 -12.00
CA HIS A 118 -9.03 3.77 -13.07
C HIS A 118 -8.12 4.91 -12.55
N ASN A 119 -8.44 5.48 -11.40
CA ASN A 119 -7.64 6.51 -10.77
C ASN A 119 -6.29 5.97 -10.29
N LEU A 120 -6.24 4.71 -9.82
CA LEU A 120 -4.99 4.02 -9.53
C LEU A 120 -4.14 3.84 -10.79
N ILE A 121 -4.72 3.36 -11.91
CA ILE A 121 -4.01 3.19 -13.19
C ILE A 121 -3.42 4.53 -13.65
N LYS A 122 -4.26 5.58 -13.72
CA LYS A 122 -3.82 6.93 -14.11
C LYS A 122 -2.67 7.43 -13.24
N PHE A 123 -2.70 7.13 -11.94
CA PHE A 123 -1.65 7.53 -11.00
C PHE A 123 -0.33 6.80 -11.25
N ILE A 124 -0.35 5.47 -11.40
CA ILE A 124 0.88 4.69 -11.62
C ILE A 124 1.48 4.87 -13.01
N GLU A 125 0.67 5.31 -13.99
CA GLU A 125 1.11 5.64 -15.36
C GLU A 125 1.65 7.06 -15.50
N ALA A 126 1.36 7.97 -14.55
CA ALA A 126 1.66 9.38 -14.69
C ALA A 126 3.16 9.70 -14.65
N ASP A 127 3.90 9.04 -13.75
CA ASP A 127 5.33 9.29 -13.54
C ASP A 127 5.99 8.12 -12.80
N ASP A 128 7.32 8.17 -12.67
CA ASP A 128 8.09 7.29 -11.81
C ASP A 128 7.68 7.44 -10.33
N TYR A 129 7.55 6.33 -9.60
CA TYR A 129 7.07 6.33 -8.23
C TYR A 129 7.79 5.36 -7.31
N GLN A 130 7.70 5.65 -6.01
CA GLN A 130 8.12 4.79 -4.90
C GLN A 130 6.89 4.33 -4.12
N VAL A 131 6.87 3.05 -3.74
CA VAL A 131 5.78 2.46 -2.97
C VAL A 131 6.16 2.36 -1.51
N TYR A 132 5.29 2.84 -0.63
CA TYR A 132 5.40 2.64 0.81
C TYR A 132 4.43 1.55 1.26
N ILE A 133 4.94 0.49 1.87
CA ILE A 133 4.13 -0.59 2.44
C ILE A 133 3.95 -0.35 3.93
N MET A 134 2.69 -0.18 4.33
CA MET A 134 2.29 0.05 5.72
C MET A 134 1.21 -0.95 6.11
N GLY A 135 1.55 -1.89 6.99
CA GLY A 135 0.63 -2.91 7.50
C GLY A 135 1.01 -4.33 7.12
N HIS A 136 0.39 -5.30 7.81
CA HIS A 136 0.76 -6.72 7.73
C HIS A 136 -0.04 -7.52 6.69
N SER A 137 -1.17 -7.01 6.22
CA SER A 137 -2.09 -7.82 5.39
C SER A 137 -1.73 -7.81 3.91
N CYS A 138 -0.57 -7.26 3.52
CA CYS A 138 -0.16 -7.15 2.12
C CYS A 138 -0.17 -8.51 1.42
N GLY A 139 0.20 -9.60 2.10
CA GLY A 139 0.18 -10.96 1.53
C GLY A 139 -1.20 -11.57 1.28
N GLN A 140 -2.28 -10.94 1.75
CA GLN A 140 -3.68 -11.35 1.55
C GLN A 140 -4.51 -10.31 0.78
N SER A 141 -3.95 -9.12 0.54
CA SER A 141 -4.56 -8.10 -0.31
C SER A 141 -4.63 -8.58 -1.77
N ASP A 142 -5.41 -7.87 -2.60
CA ASP A 142 -5.61 -8.20 -4.01
C ASP A 142 -4.27 -8.39 -4.74
N LYS A 143 -4.00 -9.64 -5.14
CA LYS A 143 -2.70 -10.05 -5.69
C LYS A 143 -2.52 -9.53 -7.10
N THR A 144 -3.58 -9.52 -7.91
CA THR A 144 -3.52 -8.94 -9.26
C THR A 144 -3.11 -7.47 -9.19
N MET A 145 -3.75 -6.71 -8.31
CA MET A 145 -3.51 -5.29 -8.18
C MET A 145 -2.13 -4.97 -7.61
N LEU A 146 -1.71 -5.65 -6.53
CA LEU A 146 -0.39 -5.42 -5.97
C LEU A 146 0.72 -5.82 -6.95
N LYS A 147 0.53 -6.92 -7.69
CA LYS A 147 1.44 -7.30 -8.77
C LYS A 147 1.55 -6.22 -9.83
N MET A 148 0.44 -5.67 -10.29
CA MET A 148 0.41 -4.56 -11.26
C MET A 148 1.20 -3.34 -10.75
N ILE A 149 0.99 -2.94 -9.49
CA ILE A 149 1.70 -1.81 -8.88
C ILE A 149 3.19 -2.10 -8.74
N PHE A 150 3.57 -3.29 -8.27
CA PHE A 150 4.99 -3.61 -7.99
C PHE A 150 5.79 -3.91 -9.25
N GLU A 151 5.16 -4.52 -10.25
CA GLU A 151 5.79 -4.88 -11.51
C GLU A 151 5.59 -3.83 -12.61
N HIS A 152 5.02 -2.65 -12.30
CA HIS A 152 4.98 -1.53 -13.24
C HIS A 152 6.39 -1.05 -13.63
N PRO A 153 6.61 -0.56 -14.87
CA PRO A 153 7.91 0.01 -15.28
C PRO A 153 8.31 1.26 -14.48
N GLN A 154 7.34 2.08 -14.09
CA GLN A 154 7.53 3.30 -13.31
C GLN A 154 7.78 3.06 -11.82
N CYS A 155 7.53 1.86 -11.29
CA CYS A 155 7.91 1.53 -9.92
C CYS A 155 9.44 1.49 -9.78
N LYS A 156 10.01 2.33 -8.91
CA LYS A 156 11.46 2.44 -8.70
C LYS A 156 11.96 1.87 -7.39
N ALA A 157 11.12 1.88 -6.35
CA ALA A 157 11.45 1.28 -5.07
C ALA A 157 10.19 0.90 -4.28
N ILE A 158 10.36 -0.04 -3.36
CA ILE A 158 9.36 -0.47 -2.38
C ILE A 158 10.00 -0.38 -1.01
N LYS A 159 9.59 0.63 -0.24
CA LYS A 159 10.03 0.86 1.14
C LYS A 159 9.02 0.28 2.11
N ILE A 160 9.52 -0.50 3.07
CA ILE A 160 8.68 -1.22 4.04
C ILE A 160 8.74 -0.51 5.38
N TYR A 161 7.60 -0.04 5.87
CA TYR A 161 7.47 0.43 7.25
C TYR A 161 7.11 -0.77 8.13
N TYR A 162 8.11 -1.30 8.83
CA TYR A 162 8.00 -2.55 9.56
C TYR A 162 7.52 -2.33 11.00
N HIS A 163 6.96 -3.34 11.63
CA HIS A 163 6.66 -3.32 13.05
C HIS A 163 7.89 -3.74 13.88
N GLN A 164 8.40 -2.83 14.69
CA GLN A 164 9.46 -3.12 15.67
C GLN A 164 8.83 -3.73 16.93
N LYS A 165 9.07 -5.02 17.17
CA LYS A 165 8.53 -5.71 18.35
C LYS A 165 9.34 -5.44 19.62
N ASN A 166 10.66 -5.43 19.49
CA ASN A 166 11.61 -5.13 20.57
C ASN A 166 12.94 -4.65 19.95
N LYS A 167 13.98 -4.36 20.75
CA LYS A 167 15.27 -3.83 20.26
C LYS A 167 15.95 -4.68 19.17
N TYR A 168 15.69 -5.99 19.13
CA TYR A 168 16.40 -6.93 18.27
C TYR A 168 15.51 -7.59 17.21
N GLU A 169 14.19 -7.50 17.36
CA GLU A 169 13.22 -8.18 16.51
C GLU A 169 12.25 -7.20 15.85
N ASN A 170 12.14 -7.30 14.53
CA ASN A 170 11.10 -6.69 13.72
C ASN A 170 10.51 -7.72 12.75
N ASP A 171 9.44 -7.35 12.06
CA ASP A 171 8.78 -8.23 11.09
C ASP A 171 9.16 -7.93 9.62
N PHE A 172 10.20 -7.14 9.37
CA PHE A 172 10.62 -6.77 8.01
C PHE A 172 10.79 -7.99 7.10
N LYS A 173 11.41 -9.06 7.61
CA LYS A 173 11.60 -10.32 6.87
C LYS A 173 10.26 -10.98 6.52
N LYS A 174 9.28 -10.93 7.41
CA LYS A 174 7.92 -11.46 7.19
C LYS A 174 7.21 -10.65 6.10
N LEU A 175 7.23 -9.32 6.22
CA LEU A 175 6.63 -8.43 5.22
C LEU A 175 7.28 -8.60 3.84
N THR A 176 8.60 -8.74 3.80
CA THR A 176 9.34 -9.02 2.55
C THR A 176 8.85 -10.32 1.90
N TYR A 177 8.62 -11.37 2.69
CA TYR A 177 8.08 -12.64 2.18
C TYR A 177 6.65 -12.47 1.64
N GLU A 178 5.80 -11.72 2.34
CA GLU A 178 4.43 -11.44 1.91
C GLU A 178 4.40 -10.66 0.59
N ILE A 179 5.22 -9.61 0.47
CA ILE A 179 5.40 -8.84 -0.76
C ILE A 179 5.93 -9.72 -1.90
N ALA A 180 6.88 -10.62 -1.60
CA ALA A 180 7.49 -11.50 -2.59
C ALA A 180 6.47 -12.40 -3.31
N ARG A 181 5.31 -12.69 -2.70
CA ARG A 181 4.25 -13.51 -3.32
C ARG A 181 3.57 -12.82 -4.50
N HIS A 182 3.69 -11.50 -4.60
CA HIS A 182 3.08 -10.69 -5.66
C HIS A 182 3.97 -10.51 -6.89
N PHE A 183 5.24 -10.92 -6.81
CA PHE A 183 6.19 -10.84 -7.92
C PHE A 183 6.26 -12.14 -8.72
N SER A 184 6.12 -12.04 -10.04
CA SER A 184 6.57 -13.08 -10.96
C SER A 184 8.08 -12.99 -11.19
N ASN A 185 8.64 -11.79 -11.28
CA ASN A 185 10.07 -11.58 -11.50
C ASN A 185 10.81 -11.32 -10.17
N LYS A 186 11.50 -12.34 -9.66
CA LYS A 186 12.27 -12.24 -8.40
C LYS A 186 13.53 -11.37 -8.50
N LEU A 187 14.08 -11.17 -9.70
CA LEU A 187 15.20 -10.24 -9.89
C LEU A 187 14.71 -8.80 -9.70
N LYS A 188 13.62 -8.44 -10.39
CA LYS A 188 12.97 -7.14 -10.25
C LYS A 188 12.58 -6.85 -8.79
N MET A 189 12.06 -7.85 -8.08
CA MET A 189 11.77 -7.72 -6.65
C MET A 189 13.01 -7.32 -5.83
N ARG A 190 14.16 -7.98 -6.04
CA ARG A 190 15.40 -7.70 -5.31
C ARG A 190 15.97 -6.32 -5.62
N GLU A 191 15.74 -5.82 -6.83
CA GLU A 191 16.10 -4.45 -7.21
C GLU A 191 15.20 -3.43 -6.52
N LEU A 192 13.89 -3.68 -6.44
CA LEU A 192 12.93 -2.70 -5.94
C LEU A 192 12.87 -2.61 -4.41
N ILE A 193 13.05 -3.72 -3.68
CA ILE A 193 12.90 -3.69 -2.22
C ILE A 193 14.05 -2.91 -1.57
N THR A 194 13.71 -1.81 -0.91
CA THR A 194 14.66 -0.97 -0.18
C THR A 194 15.27 -1.76 1.00
N PRO A 195 16.61 -1.74 1.19
CA PRO A 195 17.25 -2.46 2.29
C PRO A 195 16.77 -2.00 3.68
N LEU A 196 16.72 -2.93 4.65
CA LEU A 196 16.27 -2.65 6.03
C LEU A 196 16.94 -1.42 6.67
N LYS A 197 18.24 -1.20 6.42
CA LYS A 197 19.00 -0.06 6.97
C LYS A 197 18.46 1.32 6.54
N LYS A 198 17.70 1.35 5.44
CA LYS A 198 17.06 2.55 4.86
C LYS A 198 15.53 2.54 5.08
N CYS A 199 15.03 1.58 5.84
CA CYS A 199 13.62 1.48 6.21
C CYS A 199 13.43 1.96 7.66
N MET A 200 12.18 2.24 8.03
CA MET A 200 11.84 2.78 9.35
C MET A 200 10.70 1.97 9.99
N PRO A 201 10.62 1.97 11.33
CA PRO A 201 9.49 1.35 12.02
C PRO A 201 8.20 2.14 11.78
N LEU A 202 7.10 1.44 11.50
CA LEU A 202 5.77 2.02 11.40
C LEU A 202 5.31 2.50 12.79
N PRO A 203 4.83 3.75 12.94
CA PRO A 203 4.35 4.28 14.21
C PRO A 203 3.21 3.44 14.78
N GLN A 204 3.39 2.99 16.03
CA GLN A 204 2.38 2.24 16.78
C GLN A 204 1.69 3.12 17.81
N ALA A 205 0.41 2.89 18.04
CA ALA A 205 -0.25 3.46 19.21
C ALA A 205 0.36 2.78 20.43
N ASN A 206 0.83 3.56 21.41
CA ASN A 206 1.26 3.00 22.68
C ASN A 206 0.07 2.25 23.27
N VAL A 207 0.09 0.92 23.23
CA VAL A 207 -0.79 0.10 24.05
C VAL A 207 -0.33 0.36 25.47
N ILE A 208 -1.02 1.24 26.18
CA ILE A 208 -0.81 1.41 27.62
C ILE A 208 -1.07 0.03 28.21
N ASN A 209 0.00 -0.69 28.58
CA ASN A 209 -0.06 -1.97 29.26
C ASN A 209 -0.91 -1.82 30.53
N HIS A 210 -2.21 -2.09 30.45
CA HIS A 210 -3.12 -2.10 31.60
C HIS A 210 -2.87 -3.31 32.52
N TYR A 211 -1.88 -4.15 32.23
CA TYR A 211 -1.48 -5.28 33.06
C TYR A 211 -0.21 -5.01 33.88
N LYS A 212 -0.18 -3.92 34.66
CA LYS A 212 0.66 -3.83 35.86
C LYS A 212 0.00 -2.93 36.91
N LYS A 213 -0.99 -3.46 37.62
CA LYS A 213 -1.28 -3.18 39.05
C LYS A 213 -2.41 -4.09 39.53
N VAL A 214 -2.07 -5.34 39.80
CA VAL A 214 -2.67 -6.03 40.95
C VAL A 214 -1.47 -6.37 41.82
N LYS A 215 -1.26 -5.56 42.85
CA LYS A 215 -0.48 -5.92 44.02
C LYS A 215 -1.45 -6.48 45.04
#